data_AF-A0A0Q6CDB3-F1
#
_entry.id   AF-A0A0Q6CDB3-F1
#
_cell.length_a   1.000
_cell.length_b   1.000
_cell.length_c   1.000
_cell.angle_alpha   90.00
_cell.angle_beta   90.00
_cell.angle_gamma   90.00
#
_symmetry.space_group_name_H-M   'P 1'
#
loop_
_entity.id
_entity.type
_entity.pdbx_description
1 polymer ?
#
loop_
_entity_poly.entity_id
_entity_poly.type
_entity_poly.pdbx_seq_one_letter_code
_entity_poly.pdbx_strand_id
1 'polypeptide(L)'
;MATGLATFDAFSWASLLKGRRVLVVDRDGPRGRATLEALEEAGAVATLSPNQAFAADRLVEGPFRHIVLSLSGTEALGGRFTDGLRAAGRGAIVLSDPARHEELRTVLPAARIGDQTMDARSLVLFVIETPDE
;
A
#
# COMPACT_ATOMS: atom_id res chain seq x y z
N MET A 1 1.59 9.80 35.99
CA MET A 1 0.34 10.03 35.23
C MET A 1 0.74 10.34 33.78
N ALA A 2 0.67 9.36 32.88
CA ALA A 2 1.10 9.49 31.47
C ALA A 2 0.08 8.86 30.49
N THR A 3 -1.14 8.59 30.97
CA THR A 3 -2.19 7.89 30.21
C THR A 3 -2.93 8.79 29.22
N GLY A 4 -3.05 10.10 29.46
CA GLY A 4 -3.83 11.00 28.61
C GLY A 4 -3.27 11.23 27.20
N LEU A 5 -1.94 11.34 27.06
CA LEU A 5 -1.29 11.61 25.77
C LEU A 5 -1.21 10.37 24.86
N ALA A 6 -0.96 9.19 25.43
CA ALA A 6 -0.96 7.93 24.67
C ALA A 6 -2.35 7.59 24.11
N THR A 7 -3.42 7.99 24.81
CA THR A 7 -4.80 7.71 24.39
C THR A 7 -5.24 8.58 23.19
N PHE A 8 -4.74 9.81 23.09
CA PHE A 8 -5.05 10.70 21.95
C PHE A 8 -4.34 10.27 20.66
N ASP A 9 -3.07 9.87 20.74
CA ASP A 9 -2.31 9.40 19.57
C ASP A 9 -2.92 8.10 19.01
N ALA A 10 -3.30 7.16 19.89
CA ALA A 10 -3.97 5.91 19.49
C ALA A 10 -5.36 6.12 18.85
N PHE A 11 -6.15 7.09 19.34
CA PHE A 11 -7.46 7.38 18.76
C PHE A 11 -7.34 8.04 17.38
N SER A 12 -6.32 8.87 17.18
CA SER A 12 -6.02 9.44 15.86
C SER A 12 -5.64 8.33 14.88
N TRP A 13 -4.77 7.40 15.30
CA TRP A 13 -4.24 6.32 14.48
C TRP A 13 -5.32 5.46 13.82
N ALA A 14 -6.23 4.91 14.63
CA ALA A 14 -7.30 4.01 14.15
C ALA A 14 -8.34 4.69 13.25
N SER A 15 -8.27 6.02 13.12
CA SER A 15 -9.16 6.80 12.26
C SER A 15 -8.50 7.28 10.97
N LEU A 16 -7.18 7.14 10.83
CA LEU A 16 -6.41 7.77 9.75
C LEU A 16 -6.83 7.28 8.36
N LEU A 17 -7.12 5.98 8.22
CA LEU A 17 -7.54 5.36 6.97
C LEU A 17 -9.00 4.90 7.00
N LYS A 18 -9.80 5.43 7.93
CA LYS A 18 -11.17 4.97 8.17
C LYS A 18 -12.00 4.91 6.90
N GLY A 19 -12.43 3.70 6.54
CA GLY A 19 -13.31 3.46 5.38
C GLY A 19 -12.59 3.47 4.02
N ARG A 20 -11.27 3.65 3.97
CA ARG A 20 -10.49 3.51 2.73
C ARG A 20 -10.28 2.03 2.42
N ARG A 21 -10.64 1.63 1.19
CA ARG A 21 -10.38 0.27 0.69
C ARG A 21 -8.98 0.19 0.12
N VAL A 22 -8.15 -0.70 0.65
CA VAL A 22 -6.75 -0.84 0.23
C VAL A 22 -6.49 -2.26 -0.25
N LEU A 23 -5.91 -2.41 -1.44
CA LEU A 23 -5.42 -3.70 -1.93
C LEU A 23 -3.93 -3.82 -1.61
N VAL A 24 -3.56 -4.81 -0.82
CA VAL A 24 -2.16 -5.16 -0.53
C VAL A 24 -1.77 -6.32 -1.43
N VAL A 25 -0.65 -6.18 -2.14
CA VAL A 25 -0.11 -7.21 -3.03
C VAL A 25 1.31 -7.51 -2.59
N ASP A 26 1.50 -8.67 -1.99
CA ASP A 26 2.81 -9.10 -1.52
C ASP A 26 2.96 -10.61 -1.72
N ARG A 27 4.09 -11.00 -2.30
CA ARG A 27 4.44 -12.41 -2.49
C ARG A 27 5.00 -13.05 -1.22
N ASP A 28 5.53 -12.23 -0.31
CA ASP A 28 5.94 -12.65 1.03
C ASP A 28 4.70 -12.60 1.95
N GLY A 29 4.17 -13.79 2.26
CA GLY A 29 2.96 -13.93 3.08
C GLY A 29 3.06 -13.26 4.46
N PRO A 30 4.10 -13.53 5.26
CA PRO A 30 4.33 -12.85 6.54
C PRO A 30 4.37 -11.31 6.42
N ARG A 31 5.15 -10.76 5.48
CA ARG A 31 5.24 -9.30 5.30
C ARG A 31 3.93 -8.69 4.82
N GLY A 32 3.26 -9.34 3.87
CA GLY A 32 1.96 -8.92 3.37
C GLY A 32 0.89 -8.91 4.45
N ARG A 33 0.91 -9.91 5.36
CA ARG A 33 0.01 -9.95 6.51
C ARG A 33 0.30 -8.85 7.52
N ALA A 34 1.56 -8.60 7.85
CA ALA A 34 1.92 -7.50 8.75
C ALA A 34 1.50 -6.14 8.17
N THR A 35 1.64 -5.96 6.86
CA THR A 35 1.18 -4.76 6.13
C THR A 35 -0.34 -4.62 6.19
N LEU A 36 -1.07 -5.71 5.95
CA LEU A 36 -2.53 -5.74 6.06
C LEU A 36 -2.99 -5.33 7.47
N GLU A 37 -2.43 -5.96 8.50
CA GLU A 37 -2.75 -5.69 9.91
C GLU A 37 -2.50 -4.23 10.28
N ALA A 38 -1.35 -3.66 9.89
CA ALA A 38 -1.05 -2.26 10.14
C ALA A 38 -2.05 -1.28 9.52
N LEU A 39 -2.53 -1.57 8.31
CA LEU A 39 -3.54 -0.75 7.62
C LEU A 39 -4.93 -0.89 8.27
N GLU A 40 -5.30 -2.10 8.68
CA GLU A 40 -6.55 -2.37 9.40
C GLU A 40 -6.56 -1.72 10.79
N GLU A 41 -5.44 -1.76 11.52
CA GLU A 41 -5.25 -1.04 12.77
C GLU A 41 -5.39 0.47 12.61
N ALA A 42 -5.06 1.02 11.44
CA ALA A 42 -5.27 2.41 11.07
C ALA A 42 -6.70 2.71 10.54
N GLY A 43 -7.58 1.71 10.53
CA GLY A 43 -8.99 1.84 10.16
C GLY A 43 -9.33 1.56 8.69
N ALA A 44 -8.37 1.10 7.88
CA ALA A 44 -8.62 0.73 6.49
C ALA A 44 -9.45 -0.56 6.38
N VAL A 45 -10.14 -0.73 5.25
CA VAL A 45 -10.67 -2.03 4.82
C VAL A 45 -9.67 -2.61 3.83
N ALA A 46 -8.70 -3.36 4.34
CA ALA A 46 -7.61 -3.87 3.53
C ALA A 46 -7.92 -5.28 2.97
N THR A 47 -7.30 -5.64 1.85
CA THR A 47 -7.43 -6.98 1.24
C THR A 47 -6.07 -7.42 0.76
N LEU A 48 -5.62 -8.62 1.17
CA LEU A 48 -4.33 -9.17 0.75
C LEU A 48 -4.48 -10.06 -0.49
N SER A 49 -3.63 -9.82 -1.48
CA SER A 49 -3.43 -10.68 -2.64
C SER A 49 -2.00 -11.24 -2.63
N PRO A 50 -1.81 -12.55 -2.81
CA PRO A 50 -0.49 -13.19 -2.74
C PRO A 50 0.36 -12.96 -4.00
N ASN A 51 -0.22 -12.42 -5.08
CA ASN A 51 0.50 -12.07 -6.30
C ASN A 51 -0.29 -11.07 -7.17
N GLN A 52 0.41 -10.55 -8.18
CA GLN A 52 -0.11 -9.55 -9.13
C GLN A 52 -1.23 -10.08 -10.03
N ALA A 53 -1.28 -11.39 -10.32
CA ALA A 53 -2.32 -11.97 -11.18
C ALA A 53 -3.68 -11.98 -10.47
N PHE A 54 -3.75 -12.49 -9.23
CA PHE A 54 -4.96 -12.41 -8.41
C PHE A 54 -5.35 -10.97 -8.10
N ALA A 55 -4.35 -10.09 -7.88
CA ALA A 55 -4.62 -8.68 -7.63
C ALA A 55 -5.28 -8.01 -8.85
N ALA A 56 -4.83 -8.33 -10.06
CA ALA A 56 -5.45 -7.82 -11.29
C ALA A 56 -6.92 -8.25 -11.43
N ASP A 57 -7.26 -9.48 -11.04
CA ASP A 57 -8.66 -9.93 -11.03
C ASP A 57 -9.49 -9.17 -9.98
N ARG A 58 -8.93 -8.94 -8.78
CA ARG A 58 -9.59 -8.16 -7.72
C ARG A 58 -9.85 -6.71 -8.11
N LEU A 59 -8.94 -6.07 -8.84
CA LEU A 59 -9.13 -4.69 -9.31
C LEU A 59 -10.35 -4.53 -10.22
N VAL A 60 -10.76 -5.60 -10.91
CA VAL A 60 -11.99 -5.62 -11.73
C VAL A 60 -13.23 -5.75 -10.85
N GLU A 61 -13.14 -6.51 -9.75
CA GLU A 61 -14.28 -6.83 -8.87
C GLU A 61 -14.68 -5.70 -7.92
N GLY A 62 -13.79 -4.74 -7.61
CA GLY A 62 -14.12 -3.70 -6.65
C GLY A 62 -13.22 -2.47 -6.65
N PRO A 63 -13.77 -1.31 -6.21
CA PRO A 63 -13.01 -0.07 -6.13
C PRO A 63 -12.08 -0.09 -4.91
N PHE A 64 -10.78 -0.25 -5.17
CA PHE A 64 -9.73 0.02 -4.21
C PHE A 64 -9.25 1.46 -4.40
N ARG A 65 -9.25 2.25 -3.32
CA ARG A 65 -8.72 3.63 -3.37
C ARG A 65 -7.20 3.65 -3.41
N HIS A 66 -6.57 2.70 -2.71
CA HIS A 66 -5.12 2.55 -2.68
C HIS A 66 -4.74 1.12 -3.04
N ILE A 67 -3.62 0.99 -3.74
CA ILE A 67 -3.02 -0.29 -4.11
C ILE A 67 -1.58 -0.25 -3.62
N VAL A 68 -1.23 -1.10 -2.66
CA VAL A 68 0.12 -1.25 -2.13
C VAL A 68 0.72 -2.52 -2.72
N LEU A 69 1.75 -2.38 -3.56
CA LEU A 69 2.50 -3.48 -4.15
C LEU A 69 3.90 -3.54 -3.55
N SER A 70 4.27 -4.67 -2.95
CA SER A 70 5.64 -4.96 -2.53
C SER A 70 6.36 -5.78 -3.60
N LEU A 71 7.46 -5.26 -4.14
CA LEU A 71 8.32 -5.96 -5.09
C LEU A 71 9.61 -6.42 -4.40
N SER A 72 9.82 -7.74 -4.34
CA SER A 72 11.03 -8.29 -3.73
C SER A 72 12.14 -8.49 -4.78
N GLY A 73 13.32 -7.92 -4.55
CA GLY A 73 14.49 -8.09 -5.41
C GLY A 73 14.21 -7.74 -6.87
N THR A 74 14.38 -8.70 -7.79
CA THR A 74 14.24 -8.50 -9.23
C THR A 74 12.83 -8.79 -9.76
N GLU A 75 11.80 -8.81 -8.90
CA GLU A 75 10.43 -9.06 -9.35
C GLU A 75 9.96 -7.99 -10.35
N ALA A 76 9.48 -8.42 -11.50
CA ALA A 76 8.98 -7.55 -12.56
C ALA A 76 7.49 -7.20 -12.34
N LEU A 77 7.07 -6.05 -12.87
CA LEU A 77 5.67 -5.67 -12.94
C LEU A 77 4.96 -6.50 -14.02
N GLY A 78 3.88 -7.19 -13.64
CA GLY A 78 3.04 -7.93 -14.57
C GLY A 78 2.17 -6.98 -15.39
N GLY A 79 2.24 -7.06 -16.72
CA GLY A 79 1.61 -6.10 -17.64
C GLY A 79 0.15 -5.76 -17.32
N ARG A 80 -0.70 -6.78 -17.09
CA ARG A 80 -2.13 -6.58 -16.77
C ARG A 80 -2.34 -5.83 -15.45
N PHE A 81 -1.48 -6.04 -14.47
CA PHE A 81 -1.57 -5.35 -13.18
C PHE A 81 -1.03 -3.91 -13.27
N THR A 82 0.01 -3.70 -14.08
CA THR A 82 0.58 -2.37 -14.35
C THR A 82 -0.47 -1.39 -14.86
N ASP A 83 -1.37 -1.82 -15.73
CA ASP A 83 -2.44 -0.95 -16.24
C ASP A 83 -3.43 -0.55 -15.13
N GLY A 84 -3.72 -1.46 -14.20
CA GLY A 84 -4.49 -1.16 -13.00
C GLY A 84 -3.79 -0.15 -12.08
N LEU A 85 -2.47 -0.28 -11.89
CA LEU A 85 -1.68 0.69 -11.13
C LEU A 85 -1.67 2.07 -11.80
N ARG A 86 -1.56 2.12 -13.13
CA ARG A 86 -1.64 3.39 -13.88
C ARG A 86 -3.00 4.05 -13.74
N ALA A 87 -4.07 3.27 -13.81
CA ALA A 87 -5.44 3.77 -13.62
C ALA A 87 -5.67 4.30 -12.20
N ALA A 88 -5.06 3.69 -11.19
CA ALA A 88 -5.12 4.17 -9.81
C ALA A 88 -4.29 5.45 -9.58
N GLY A 89 -3.38 5.80 -10.50
CA GLY A 89 -2.60 7.04 -10.44
C GLY A 89 -1.83 7.18 -9.13
N ARG A 90 -2.14 8.24 -8.36
CA ARG A 90 -1.51 8.49 -7.06
C ARG A 90 -1.88 7.46 -6.00
N GLY A 91 -3.04 6.80 -6.12
CA GLY A 91 -3.46 5.69 -5.27
C GLY A 91 -2.58 4.43 -5.40
N ALA A 92 -1.75 4.34 -6.45
CA ALA A 92 -0.77 3.27 -6.57
C ALA A 92 0.48 3.57 -5.75
N ILE A 93 0.85 2.64 -4.88
CA ILE A 93 2.01 2.67 -4.00
C ILE A 93 2.84 1.43 -4.29
N VAL A 94 4.11 1.61 -4.66
CA VAL A 94 5.04 0.51 -4.93
C VAL A 94 6.20 0.57 -3.95
N LEU A 95 6.34 -0.46 -3.13
CA LEU A 95 7.42 -0.64 -2.19
C LEU A 95 8.49 -1.52 -2.85
N SER A 96 9.72 -1.02 -2.92
CA SER A 96 10.83 -1.72 -3.59
C SER A 96 12.18 -1.27 -3.06
N ASP A 97 13.23 -2.01 -3.41
CA ASP A 97 14.62 -1.61 -3.15
C ASP A 97 14.94 -0.23 -3.77
N PRO A 98 15.67 0.65 -3.05
CA PRO A 98 16.03 2.00 -3.52
C PRO A 98 16.66 2.04 -4.92
N ALA A 99 17.47 1.03 -5.26
CA ALA A 99 18.13 0.93 -6.55
C ALA A 99 17.15 0.87 -7.74
N ARG A 100 15.88 0.51 -7.52
CA ARG A 100 14.85 0.38 -8.55
C ARG A 100 13.94 1.60 -8.65
N HIS A 101 14.05 2.56 -7.75
CA HIS A 101 13.09 3.65 -7.66
C HIS A 101 13.03 4.53 -8.91
N GLU A 102 14.18 4.82 -9.52
CA GLU A 102 14.25 5.64 -10.73
C GLU A 102 13.59 4.95 -11.94
N GLU A 103 13.87 3.65 -12.10
CA GLU A 103 13.23 2.82 -13.12
C GLU A 103 11.70 2.80 -12.93
N LEU A 104 11.24 2.52 -11.71
CA LEU A 104 9.82 2.43 -11.40
C LEU A 104 9.09 3.76 -11.58
N ARG A 105 9.72 4.90 -11.24
CA ARG A 105 9.16 6.24 -11.50
C ARG A 105 9.01 6.52 -13.00
N THR A 106 9.87 5.94 -13.84
CA THR A 106 9.74 6.06 -15.30
C THR A 106 8.54 5.25 -15.82
N VAL A 107 8.33 4.04 -15.28
CA VAL A 107 7.25 3.13 -15.71
C VAL A 107 5.87 3.55 -15.18
N LEU A 108 5.84 4.08 -13.95
CA LEU A 108 4.65 4.47 -13.19
C LEU A 108 4.82 5.90 -12.63
N PRO A 109 4.78 6.94 -13.48
CA PRO A 109 5.11 8.31 -13.07
C PRO A 109 4.13 8.92 -12.07
N ALA A 110 2.88 8.43 -12.04
CA ALA A 110 1.86 8.87 -11.10
C ALA A 110 1.89 8.10 -9.77
N ALA A 111 2.52 6.92 -9.74
CA ALA A 111 2.57 6.09 -8.54
C ALA A 111 3.58 6.63 -7.54
N ARG A 112 3.30 6.42 -6.25
CA ARG A 112 4.27 6.70 -5.20
C ARG A 112 5.19 5.51 -5.02
N ILE A 113 6.49 5.77 -5.06
CA ILE A 113 7.51 4.74 -4.88
C ILE A 113 8.15 4.91 -3.50
N GLY A 114 8.06 3.88 -2.68
CA GLY A 114 8.59 3.81 -1.32
C GLY A 114 9.61 2.70 -1.14
N ASP A 115 10.29 2.71 0.00
CA ASP A 115 11.21 1.65 0.39
C ASP A 115 10.44 0.44 0.94
N GLN A 116 10.84 -0.77 0.55
CA GLN A 116 10.29 -2.00 1.10
C GLN A 116 10.60 -2.22 2.58
N THR A 117 11.61 -1.53 3.14
CA THR A 117 11.97 -1.64 4.56
C THR A 117 11.19 -0.66 5.46
N MET A 118 10.19 0.05 4.93
CA MET A 118 9.33 0.91 5.74
C MET A 118 8.69 0.12 6.87
N ASP A 119 8.76 0.67 8.09
CA ASP A 119 7.99 0.13 9.20
C ASP A 119 6.48 0.39 9.00
N ALA A 120 5.66 -0.30 9.80
CA ALA A 120 4.20 -0.19 9.73
C ALA A 120 3.71 1.26 9.86
N ARG A 121 4.34 2.06 10.73
CA ARG A 121 3.94 3.44 10.97
C ARG A 121 4.22 4.31 9.74
N SER A 122 5.42 4.20 9.20
CA SER A 122 5.87 4.91 8.01
C SER A 122 5.01 4.55 6.81
N LEU A 123 4.65 3.27 6.66
CA LEU A 123 3.78 2.82 5.58
C LEU A 123 2.40 3.47 5.65
N VAL A 124 1.75 3.45 6.82
CA VAL A 124 0.43 4.06 7.00
C VAL A 124 0.48 5.56 6.70
N LEU A 125 1.50 6.27 7.20
CA LEU A 125 1.71 7.69 6.89
C LEU A 125 1.92 7.92 5.39
N PHE A 126 2.68 7.05 4.74
CA PHE A 126 2.90 7.10 3.30
C PHE A 126 1.59 6.91 2.53
N VAL A 127 0.67 6.04 2.97
CA VAL A 127 -0.65 5.87 2.36
C VAL A 127 -1.56 7.10 2.58
N ILE A 128 -1.49 7.74 3.74
CA ILE A 128 -2.33 8.91 4.07
C ILE A 128 -1.99 10.12 3.22
N GLU A 129 -0.69 10.40 3.05
CA GLU A 129 -0.19 11.52 2.26
C GLU A 129 -0.56 11.41 0.77
N THR A 130 -1.15 10.30 0.34
CA THR A 130 -1.64 10.10 -1.01
C THR A 130 -2.95 10.89 -1.17
N PRO A 131 -2.97 11.99 -1.94
CA PRO A 131 -4.18 12.78 -2.10
C PRO A 131 -5.27 11.95 -2.78
N ASP A 132 -6.47 11.96 -2.20
CA ASP A 132 -7.71 11.50 -2.85
C ASP A 132 -8.10 12.55 -3.91
N GLU A 133 -7.43 12.57 -5.06
CA GLU A 133 -7.79 13.43 -6.20
C GLU A 133 -8.08 12.61 -7.46
#